data_AF-A0A1B8ARS5-F1
#
_entry.id   AF-A0A1B8ARS5-F1
#
_cell.length_a   1.000
_cell.length_b   1.000
_cell.length_c   1.000
_cell.angle_alpha   90.00
_cell.angle_beta   90.00
_cell.angle_gamma   90.00
#
_symmetry.space_group_name_H-M   'P 1'
#
loop_
_entity.id
_entity.type
_entity.pdbx_description
1 polymer ?
#
loop_
_entity_poly.entity_id
_entity_poly.type
_entity_poly.pdbx_seq_one_letter_code
_entity_poly.pdbx_strand_id
1 'polypeptide(L)'
;MPKNRPSQQKRNKAKYTALAQSRREMELQKHESAKAVADNDELDFGAKIDHLAKIRDWFSGSTAILDKYLNGTLDIAETVDIIARPIDEAYSTADFGRQYFEQEACARTQRGFHSPEKALELWGPDENYPEPQEDFDPEKSTEAQLWQLWFSILHASKRIPFSDEAQQMKLVHLVKAFKARPNPPPPEPMTIPLKRSWIWESDKLWTDLLVLGISVSETFNDVCGCGAGWLWAEQRACENLFAFMAHLTSNGINLSRIGVSCVTALERTPSPGYRPFPAPPISEVLSYDVTCAALWTIIAGKEVFGGYPDTRDERDIQVVDRIIKLRDNDLPWNRSLKKHKGRARWETARKEFSRRRFEDESRNEDLSVEARELADKAAQSMVPLIWLHGEKVEQ
;
A
#
# COMPACT_ATOMS: atom_id res chain seq x y z
N MET A 1 40.33 42.32 -3.89
CA MET A 1 39.35 41.22 -4.11
C MET A 1 40.08 40.02 -4.70
N PRO A 2 39.97 38.81 -4.13
CA PRO A 2 40.77 37.68 -4.61
C PRO A 2 40.28 37.24 -5.99
N LYS A 3 41.16 37.30 -6.99
CA LYS A 3 40.90 37.04 -8.42
C LYS A 3 40.67 35.56 -8.79
N ASN A 4 40.58 34.65 -7.81
CA ASN A 4 40.55 33.19 -8.04
C ASN A 4 39.30 32.47 -7.50
N ARG A 5 38.22 33.18 -7.16
CA ARG A 5 36.99 32.50 -6.68
C ARG A 5 36.24 31.86 -7.86
N PRO A 6 35.99 30.54 -7.86
CA PRO A 6 35.23 29.89 -8.93
C PRO A 6 33.82 30.48 -9.02
N SER A 7 33.28 30.55 -10.25
CA SER A 7 31.92 31.02 -10.47
C SER A 7 30.91 30.22 -9.63
N GLN A 8 29.81 30.85 -9.23
CA GLN A 8 28.76 30.19 -8.44
C GLN A 8 28.24 28.92 -9.13
N GLN A 9 28.10 28.94 -10.45
CA GLN A 9 27.74 27.77 -11.25
C GLN A 9 28.74 26.62 -11.10
N LYS A 10 30.06 26.89 -11.15
CA LYS A 10 31.09 25.87 -10.96
C LYS A 10 31.08 25.29 -9.54
N ARG A 11 30.88 26.15 -8.52
CA ARG A 11 30.75 25.70 -7.12
C ARG A 11 29.51 24.85 -6.89
N ASN A 12 28.37 25.27 -7.44
CA ASN A 12 27.13 24.50 -7.37
C ASN A 12 27.28 23.16 -8.09
N LYS A 13 27.83 23.13 -9.30
CA LYS A 13 28.10 21.89 -10.04
C LYS A 13 28.97 20.93 -9.23
N ALA A 14 30.09 21.41 -8.68
CA ALA A 14 30.97 20.59 -7.84
C ALA A 14 30.25 20.06 -6.59
N LYS A 15 29.46 20.91 -5.91
CA LYS A 15 28.64 20.50 -4.75
C LYS A 15 27.65 19.40 -5.13
N TYR A 16 26.92 19.55 -6.24
CA TYR A 16 25.96 18.55 -6.70
C TYR A 16 26.63 17.25 -7.15
N THR A 17 27.79 17.32 -7.81
CA THR A 17 28.56 16.13 -8.16
C THR A 17 29.04 15.38 -6.92
N ALA A 18 29.57 16.09 -5.92
CA ALA A 18 30.01 15.47 -4.66
C ALA A 18 28.85 14.83 -3.89
N LEU A 19 27.69 15.50 -3.83
CA LEU A 19 26.48 14.95 -3.22
C LEU A 19 25.98 13.72 -3.98
N ALA A 20 26.00 13.74 -5.31
CA ALA A 20 25.60 12.60 -6.13
C ALA A 20 26.53 11.40 -5.94
N GLN A 21 27.84 11.63 -5.83
CA GLN A 21 28.82 10.57 -5.56
C GLN A 21 28.61 9.98 -4.15
N SER A 22 28.53 10.82 -3.12
CA SER A 22 28.32 10.37 -1.74
C SER A 22 27.00 9.58 -1.60
N ARG A 23 25.94 10.03 -2.27
CA ARG A 23 24.66 9.30 -2.31
C ARG A 23 24.81 7.93 -2.97
N ARG A 24 25.51 7.86 -4.11
CA ARG A 24 25.73 6.60 -4.83
C ARG A 24 26.55 5.60 -4.00
N GLU A 25 27.56 6.08 -3.27
CA GLU A 25 28.36 5.26 -2.36
C GLU A 25 27.49 4.71 -1.22
N MET A 26 26.62 5.53 -0.64
CA MET A 26 25.65 5.10 0.39
C MET A 26 24.65 4.07 -0.15
N GLU A 27 24.08 4.31 -1.33
CA GLU A 27 23.13 3.38 -1.98
C GLU A 27 23.81 2.05 -2.33
N LEU A 28 25.08 2.07 -2.75
CA LEU A 28 25.88 0.87 -2.97
C LEU A 28 26.15 0.11 -1.68
N GLN A 29 26.58 0.79 -0.62
CA GLN A 29 26.82 0.14 0.67
C GLN A 29 25.54 -0.50 1.22
N LYS A 30 24.40 0.20 1.13
CA LYS A 30 23.10 -0.35 1.51
C LYS A 30 22.74 -1.57 0.66
N HIS A 31 22.96 -1.52 -0.66
CA HIS A 31 22.71 -2.65 -1.55
C HIS A 31 23.57 -3.86 -1.22
N GLU A 32 24.89 -3.70 -1.05
CA GLU A 32 25.78 -4.81 -0.72
C GLU A 32 25.42 -5.44 0.64
N SER A 33 25.03 -4.62 1.62
CA SER A 33 24.54 -5.11 2.91
C SER A 33 23.25 -5.91 2.77
N ALA A 34 22.30 -5.41 1.96
CA ALA A 34 21.06 -6.12 1.67
C ALA A 34 21.30 -7.43 0.90
N LYS A 35 22.25 -7.42 -0.04
CA LYS A 35 22.64 -8.59 -0.83
C LYS A 35 23.24 -9.67 0.05
N ALA A 36 24.13 -9.31 0.98
CA ALA A 36 24.69 -10.25 1.94
C ALA A 36 23.61 -10.94 2.79
N VAL A 37 22.53 -10.24 3.15
CA VAL A 37 21.38 -10.84 3.84
C VAL A 37 20.57 -11.75 2.91
N ALA A 38 20.28 -11.28 1.70
CA ALA A 38 19.49 -12.05 0.72
C ALA A 38 20.17 -13.39 0.37
N ASP A 39 21.49 -13.37 0.22
CA ASP A 39 22.31 -14.53 -0.16
C ASP A 39 22.73 -15.40 1.05
N ASN A 40 22.32 -15.05 2.28
CA ASN A 40 22.65 -15.83 3.47
C ASN A 40 21.71 -17.03 3.64
N ASP A 41 22.21 -18.25 3.40
CA ASP A 41 21.42 -19.48 3.52
C ASP A 41 21.15 -19.94 4.97
N GLU A 42 21.81 -19.35 5.97
CA GLU A 42 21.56 -19.63 7.38
C GLU A 42 20.30 -18.94 7.91
N LEU A 43 19.83 -17.91 7.22
CA LEU A 43 18.60 -17.19 7.56
C LEU A 43 17.40 -17.80 6.84
N ASP A 44 16.34 -18.07 7.59
CA ASP A 44 15.04 -18.34 6.96
C ASP A 44 14.51 -17.08 6.26
N PHE A 45 13.51 -17.27 5.40
CA PHE A 45 12.96 -16.18 4.60
C PHE A 45 12.39 -15.04 5.45
N GLY A 46 11.71 -15.34 6.56
CA GLY A 46 11.15 -14.33 7.46
C GLY A 46 12.25 -13.48 8.09
N ALA A 47 13.31 -14.12 8.57
CA ALA A 47 14.48 -13.43 9.11
C ALA A 47 15.18 -12.55 8.06
N LYS A 48 15.30 -13.00 6.80
CA LYS A 48 15.81 -12.17 5.71
C LYS A 48 15.00 -10.89 5.57
N ILE A 49 13.67 -10.97 5.59
CA ILE A 49 12.77 -9.82 5.49
C ILE A 49 12.94 -8.87 6.67
N ASP A 50 13.08 -9.37 7.90
CA ASP A 50 13.31 -8.54 9.10
C ASP A 50 14.64 -7.77 9.03
N HIS A 51 15.70 -8.41 8.52
CA HIS A 51 16.98 -7.77 8.32
C HIS A 51 16.95 -6.75 7.17
N LEU A 52 16.27 -7.07 6.06
CA LEU A 52 16.11 -6.15 4.92
C LEU A 52 15.31 -4.91 5.31
N ALA A 53 14.25 -5.05 6.10
CA ALA A 53 13.46 -3.93 6.60
C ALA A 53 14.32 -2.91 7.35
N LYS A 54 15.27 -3.38 8.17
CA LYS A 54 16.20 -2.50 8.91
C LYS A 54 17.22 -1.81 7.99
N ILE A 55 17.72 -2.51 6.97
CA ILE A 55 18.71 -1.93 6.03
C ILE A 55 18.07 -0.87 5.12
N ARG A 56 16.82 -1.12 4.72
CA ARG A 56 16.05 -0.28 3.79
C ARG A 56 15.20 0.79 4.48
N ASP A 57 15.14 0.78 5.80
CA ASP A 57 14.29 1.66 6.60
C ASP A 57 12.79 1.47 6.22
N TRP A 58 12.36 0.23 6.01
CA TRP A 58 10.97 -0.08 5.68
C TRP A 58 10.04 0.22 6.84
N PHE A 59 8.82 0.63 6.50
CA PHE A 59 7.75 0.76 7.47
C PHE A 59 7.46 -0.62 8.08
N SER A 60 7.75 -0.74 9.37
CA SER A 60 7.59 -1.97 10.14
C SER A 60 7.20 -1.63 11.58
N GLY A 61 6.44 -2.53 12.20
CA GLY A 61 6.09 -2.47 13.61
C GLY A 61 6.46 -3.78 14.32
N SER A 62 6.27 -3.81 15.64
CA SER A 62 6.56 -5.00 16.44
C SER A 62 5.65 -6.18 16.10
N THR A 63 6.22 -7.27 15.57
CA THR A 63 5.46 -8.48 15.23
C THR A 63 5.32 -9.47 16.37
N ALA A 64 5.85 -9.21 17.57
CA ALA A 64 5.99 -10.22 18.63
C ALA A 64 4.66 -10.90 19.03
N ILE A 65 3.56 -10.14 19.08
CA ILE A 65 2.23 -10.71 19.35
C ILE A 65 1.66 -11.42 18.12
N LEU A 66 1.88 -10.88 16.93
CA LEU A 66 1.47 -11.50 15.67
C LEU A 66 2.18 -12.85 15.45
N ASP A 67 3.46 -12.96 15.81
CA ASP A 67 4.23 -14.19 15.67
C ASP A 67 3.67 -15.31 16.55
N LYS A 68 3.25 -14.97 17.78
CA LYS A 68 2.54 -15.90 18.68
C LYS A 68 1.17 -16.31 18.13
N TYR A 69 0.48 -15.43 17.42
CA TYR A 69 -0.78 -15.77 16.77
C TYR A 69 -0.55 -16.69 15.55
N LEU A 70 0.38 -16.33 14.67
CA LEU A 70 0.69 -17.06 13.45
C LEU A 70 1.17 -18.50 13.75
N ASN A 71 1.97 -18.67 14.80
CA ASN A 71 2.43 -19.98 15.26
C ASN A 71 1.39 -20.76 16.09
N GLY A 72 0.23 -20.16 16.40
CA GLY A 72 -0.88 -20.80 17.11
C GLY A 72 -0.74 -20.83 18.63
N THR A 73 0.19 -20.06 19.22
CA THR A 73 0.31 -19.89 20.68
C THR A 73 -0.82 -19.04 21.25
N LEU A 74 -1.28 -18.03 20.50
CA LEU A 74 -2.43 -17.20 20.85
C LEU A 74 -3.57 -17.46 19.87
N ASP A 75 -4.80 -17.46 20.37
CA ASP A 75 -5.97 -17.46 19.48
C ASP A 75 -6.29 -16.05 18.95
N ILE A 76 -7.24 -15.96 18.02
CA ILE A 76 -7.60 -14.69 17.39
C ILE A 76 -8.22 -13.69 18.38
N ALA A 77 -9.03 -14.15 19.33
CA ALA A 77 -9.71 -13.28 20.28
C ALA A 77 -8.71 -12.71 21.30
N GLU A 78 -7.83 -13.54 21.83
CA GLU A 78 -6.73 -13.13 22.73
C GLU A 78 -5.79 -12.15 22.04
N THR A 79 -5.39 -12.44 20.80
CA THR A 79 -4.49 -11.58 20.02
C THR A 79 -5.09 -10.19 19.80
N VAL A 80 -6.36 -10.16 19.38
CA VAL A 80 -7.08 -8.91 19.13
C VAL A 80 -7.25 -8.13 20.43
N ASP A 81 -7.58 -8.78 21.54
CA ASP A 81 -7.78 -8.12 22.83
C ASP A 81 -6.47 -7.53 23.39
N ILE A 82 -5.36 -8.25 23.29
CA ILE A 82 -4.04 -7.78 23.73
C ILE A 82 -3.63 -6.50 22.98
N ILE A 83 -3.86 -6.46 21.66
CA ILE A 83 -3.44 -5.32 20.82
C ILE A 83 -4.43 -4.16 20.91
N ALA A 84 -5.73 -4.43 20.88
CA ALA A 84 -6.75 -3.39 20.83
C ALA A 84 -6.93 -2.66 22.16
N ARG A 85 -6.75 -3.33 23.31
CA ARG A 85 -7.00 -2.72 24.63
C ARG A 85 -6.25 -1.40 24.88
N PRO A 86 -4.92 -1.30 24.68
CA PRO A 86 -4.23 -0.02 24.90
C PRO A 86 -4.60 1.05 23.86
N ILE A 87 -5.08 0.65 22.67
CA ILE A 87 -5.61 1.58 21.65
C ILE A 87 -6.99 2.10 22.08
N ASP A 88 -7.86 1.22 22.56
CA ASP A 88 -9.20 1.56 23.05
C ASP A 88 -9.12 2.53 24.24
N GLU A 89 -8.17 2.31 25.16
CA GLU A 89 -7.91 3.18 26.30
C GLU A 89 -7.41 4.57 25.87
N ALA A 90 -6.39 4.62 25.01
CA ALA A 90 -5.88 5.89 24.49
C ALA A 90 -6.97 6.65 23.73
N TYR A 91 -7.75 5.96 22.90
CA TYR A 91 -8.83 6.57 22.12
C TYR A 91 -9.90 7.18 23.02
N SER A 92 -10.37 6.40 24.01
CA SER A 92 -11.46 6.81 24.90
C SER A 92 -11.06 7.94 25.86
N THR A 93 -9.76 8.14 26.06
CA THR A 93 -9.23 9.17 26.97
C THR A 93 -8.66 10.38 26.26
N ALA A 94 -8.83 10.49 24.92
CA ALA A 94 -8.22 11.53 24.11
C ALA A 94 -6.69 11.59 24.30
N ASP A 95 -6.05 10.41 24.20
CA ASP A 95 -4.65 10.16 24.54
C ASP A 95 -4.29 10.65 25.94
N PHE A 96 -5.03 10.15 26.94
CA PHE A 96 -4.84 10.52 28.35
C PHE A 96 -4.95 12.04 28.59
N GLY A 97 -5.86 12.68 27.86
CA GLY A 97 -6.17 14.11 27.92
C GLY A 97 -5.26 15.00 27.06
N ARG A 98 -4.19 14.45 26.46
CA ARG A 98 -3.24 15.22 25.63
C ARG A 98 -3.92 15.88 24.44
N GLN A 99 -4.83 15.18 23.77
CA GLN A 99 -5.50 15.71 22.59
C GLN A 99 -6.47 16.85 22.91
N TYR A 100 -7.00 16.94 24.13
CA TYR A 100 -7.77 18.13 24.53
C TYR A 100 -6.91 19.39 24.48
N PHE A 101 -5.69 19.32 25.02
CA PHE A 101 -4.75 20.44 24.99
C PHE A 101 -4.31 20.78 23.56
N GLU A 102 -3.90 19.79 22.78
CA GLU A 102 -3.34 20.01 21.43
C GLU A 102 -4.40 20.55 20.45
N GLN A 103 -5.60 19.96 20.45
CA GLN A 103 -6.67 20.40 19.56
C GLN A 103 -7.22 21.77 19.96
N GLU A 104 -7.30 22.07 21.25
CA GLU A 104 -7.72 23.40 21.72
C GLU A 104 -6.65 24.47 21.43
N ALA A 105 -5.36 24.16 21.54
CA ALA A 105 -4.28 25.06 21.15
C ALA A 105 -4.31 25.37 19.65
N CYS A 106 -4.59 24.36 18.82
CA CYS A 106 -4.82 24.54 17.39
C CYS A 106 -6.06 25.42 17.14
N ALA A 107 -7.20 25.10 17.77
CA ALA A 107 -8.44 25.84 17.65
C ALA A 107 -8.28 27.32 18.04
N ARG A 108 -7.59 27.62 19.15
CA ARG A 108 -7.32 28.99 19.60
C ARG A 108 -6.60 29.82 18.55
N THR A 109 -5.63 29.22 17.87
CA THR A 109 -4.93 29.86 16.75
C THR A 109 -5.86 30.06 15.54
N GLN A 110 -6.72 29.07 15.25
CA GLN A 110 -7.66 29.13 14.12
C GLN A 110 -8.81 30.12 14.31
N ARG A 111 -9.32 30.31 15.54
CA ARG A 111 -10.40 31.26 15.84
C ARG A 111 -10.04 32.69 15.42
N GLY A 112 -8.76 33.09 15.49
CA GLY A 112 -8.28 34.41 15.07
C GLY A 112 -8.42 34.72 13.58
N PHE A 113 -8.66 33.73 12.72
CA PHE A 113 -8.85 33.91 11.27
C PHE A 113 -10.32 34.05 10.85
N HIS A 114 -11.27 34.00 11.79
CA HIS A 114 -12.71 34.00 11.52
C HIS A 114 -13.42 35.13 12.28
N SER A 115 -14.63 35.47 11.83
CA SER A 115 -15.51 36.32 12.65
C SER A 115 -15.87 35.58 13.95
N PRO A 116 -16.21 36.28 15.04
CA PRO A 116 -16.56 35.64 16.31
C PRO A 116 -17.66 34.57 16.18
N GLU A 117 -18.69 34.84 15.39
CA GLU A 117 -19.80 33.91 15.16
C GLU A 117 -19.33 32.66 14.41
N LYS A 118 -18.50 32.85 13.38
CA LYS A 118 -17.98 31.73 12.60
C LYS A 118 -16.95 30.91 13.38
N ALA A 119 -16.15 31.56 14.23
CA ALA A 119 -15.22 30.91 15.12
C ALA A 119 -15.95 30.03 16.15
N LEU A 120 -17.04 30.54 16.75
CA LEU A 120 -17.87 29.78 17.69
C LEU A 120 -18.55 28.58 17.02
N GLU A 121 -19.07 28.75 15.80
CA GLU A 121 -19.66 27.67 15.00
C GLU A 121 -18.64 26.57 14.68
N LEU A 122 -17.42 26.94 14.27
CA LEU A 122 -16.41 25.99 13.80
C LEU A 122 -15.63 25.30 14.94
N TRP A 123 -15.40 26.00 16.04
CA TRP A 123 -14.43 25.61 17.07
C TRP A 123 -15.00 25.61 18.49
N GLY A 124 -16.27 25.98 18.67
CA GLY A 124 -16.85 26.16 19.99
C GLY A 124 -16.25 27.33 20.77
N PRO A 125 -16.68 27.51 22.03
CA PRO A 125 -16.08 28.50 22.93
C PRO A 125 -14.60 28.18 23.18
N ASP A 126 -13.79 29.20 23.48
CA ASP A 126 -12.42 28.98 23.95
C ASP A 126 -12.46 28.35 25.35
N GLU A 127 -11.91 27.15 25.45
CA GLU A 127 -11.85 26.39 26.69
C GLU A 127 -10.39 26.27 27.13
N ASN A 128 -10.17 26.14 28.44
CA ASN A 128 -8.83 26.00 28.98
C ASN A 128 -8.56 24.56 29.41
N TYR A 129 -8.04 23.77 28.48
CA TYR A 129 -7.47 22.46 28.80
C TYR A 129 -5.99 22.64 29.15
N PRO A 130 -5.57 22.37 30.41
CA PRO A 130 -4.16 22.50 30.79
C PRO A 130 -3.33 21.46 30.06
N GLU A 131 -2.06 21.78 29.79
CA GLU A 131 -1.11 20.79 29.31
C GLU A 131 -0.95 19.69 30.37
N PRO A 132 -1.04 18.39 29.99
CA PRO A 132 -0.76 17.30 30.91
C PRO A 132 0.64 17.44 31.54
N GLN A 133 0.74 17.24 32.86
CA GLN A 133 1.99 17.39 33.61
C GLN A 133 2.91 16.16 33.54
N GLU A 134 2.36 15.01 33.17
CA GLU A 134 3.11 13.76 33.05
C GLU A 134 3.90 13.74 31.73
N ASP A 135 5.09 13.12 31.76
CA ASP A 135 5.88 12.89 30.55
C ASP A 135 5.07 12.05 29.57
N PHE A 136 4.67 12.68 28.47
CA PHE A 136 3.92 12.03 27.41
C PHE A 136 4.84 11.11 26.61
N ASP A 137 4.45 9.84 26.52
CA ASP A 137 5.06 8.87 25.61
C ASP A 137 4.27 8.87 24.29
N PRO A 138 4.80 9.44 23.19
CA PRO A 138 4.10 9.51 21.91
C PRO A 138 3.72 8.14 21.35
N GLU A 139 4.44 7.09 21.71
CA GLU A 139 4.15 5.71 21.28
C GLU A 139 2.85 5.18 21.88
N LYS A 140 2.36 5.79 22.97
CA LYS A 140 1.07 5.46 23.60
C LYS A 140 -0.10 6.22 23.01
N SER A 141 0.12 7.19 22.13
CA SER A 141 -0.99 7.84 21.43
C SER A 141 -1.79 6.84 20.62
N THR A 142 -3.09 7.08 20.49
CA THR A 142 -3.98 6.28 19.66
C THR A 142 -3.45 6.16 18.24
N GLU A 143 -3.02 7.28 17.66
CA GLU A 143 -2.47 7.33 16.31
C GLU A 143 -1.22 6.46 16.18
N ALA A 144 -0.23 6.62 17.06
CA ALA A 144 1.02 5.85 16.99
C ALA A 144 0.78 4.35 17.15
N GLN A 145 -0.10 3.94 18.06
CA GLN A 145 -0.43 2.53 18.24
C GLN A 145 -1.17 1.94 17.04
N LEU A 146 -2.06 2.69 16.38
CA LEU A 146 -2.68 2.27 15.12
C LEU A 146 -1.65 2.10 13.99
N TRP A 147 -0.71 3.04 13.86
CA TRP A 147 0.41 2.91 12.92
C TRP A 147 1.23 1.64 13.20
N GLN A 148 1.56 1.40 14.47
CA GLN A 148 2.29 0.19 14.88
C GLN A 148 1.50 -1.08 14.54
N LEU A 149 0.20 -1.14 14.83
CA LEU A 149 -0.65 -2.27 14.48
C LEU A 149 -0.60 -2.57 12.98
N TRP A 150 -0.89 -1.58 12.14
CA TRP A 150 -1.00 -1.80 10.69
C TRP A 150 0.36 -2.08 10.05
N PHE A 151 1.42 -1.37 10.44
CA PHE A 151 2.77 -1.69 9.95
C PHE A 151 3.25 -3.06 10.43
N SER A 152 2.87 -3.52 11.63
CA SER A 152 3.19 -4.87 12.08
C SER A 152 2.50 -5.92 11.21
N ILE A 153 1.22 -5.75 10.87
CA ILE A 153 0.46 -6.67 10.01
C ILE A 153 1.01 -6.67 8.58
N LEU A 154 1.25 -5.49 7.99
CA LEU A 154 1.79 -5.35 6.63
C LEU A 154 3.23 -5.89 6.52
N HIS A 155 4.04 -5.71 7.57
CA HIS A 155 5.37 -6.30 7.63
C HIS A 155 5.30 -7.83 7.81
N ALA A 156 4.40 -8.32 8.67
CA ALA A 156 4.18 -9.75 8.83
C ALA A 156 3.75 -10.42 7.51
N SER A 157 2.91 -9.77 6.70
CA SER A 157 2.50 -10.33 5.41
C SER A 157 3.65 -10.46 4.41
N LYS A 158 4.67 -9.59 4.47
CA LYS A 158 5.88 -9.70 3.63
C LYS A 158 6.65 -11.00 3.90
N ARG A 159 6.61 -11.52 5.13
CA ARG A 159 7.32 -12.75 5.56
C ARG A 159 6.62 -14.04 5.15
N ILE A 160 5.30 -14.00 4.91
CA ILE A 160 4.51 -15.19 4.59
C ILE A 160 4.50 -15.38 3.07
N PRO A 161 5.01 -16.50 2.52
CA PRO A 161 4.95 -16.76 1.08
C PRO A 161 3.51 -16.65 0.56
N PHE A 162 3.30 -16.03 -0.61
CA PHE A 162 1.96 -15.94 -1.22
C PHE A 162 1.36 -17.32 -1.56
N SER A 163 2.20 -18.36 -1.66
CA SER A 163 1.77 -19.73 -1.86
C SER A 163 1.23 -20.39 -0.58
N ASP A 164 1.52 -19.84 0.60
CA ASP A 164 0.96 -20.28 1.87
C ASP A 164 -0.36 -19.55 2.15
N GLU A 165 -1.40 -19.93 1.40
CA GLU A 165 -2.73 -19.34 1.50
C GLU A 165 -3.30 -19.46 2.94
N ALA A 166 -3.00 -20.56 3.64
CA ALA A 166 -3.50 -20.78 5.00
C ALA A 166 -2.96 -19.71 5.99
N GLN A 167 -1.67 -19.41 5.93
CA GLN A 167 -1.07 -18.37 6.76
C GLN A 167 -1.48 -16.95 6.30
N GLN A 168 -1.60 -16.72 4.99
CA GLN A 168 -2.14 -15.46 4.47
C GLN A 168 -3.56 -15.20 5.00
N MET A 169 -4.42 -16.21 4.96
CA MET A 169 -5.80 -16.12 5.46
C MET A 169 -5.88 -15.96 6.98
N LYS A 170 -4.91 -16.48 7.76
CA LYS A 170 -4.84 -16.18 9.20
C LYS A 170 -4.70 -14.68 9.48
N LEU A 171 -3.85 -13.97 8.73
CA LEU A 171 -3.73 -12.51 8.86
C LEU A 171 -5.02 -11.80 8.41
N VAL A 172 -5.64 -12.25 7.32
CA VAL A 172 -6.92 -11.69 6.85
C VAL A 172 -8.00 -11.82 7.92
N HIS A 173 -8.11 -12.99 8.55
CA HIS A 173 -9.05 -13.19 9.66
C HIS A 173 -8.76 -12.24 10.82
N LEU A 174 -7.49 -12.00 11.16
CA LEU A 174 -7.11 -11.05 12.20
C LEU A 174 -7.60 -9.63 11.87
N VAL A 175 -7.38 -9.15 10.65
CA VAL A 175 -7.88 -7.81 10.23
C VAL A 175 -9.41 -7.75 10.29
N LYS A 176 -10.10 -8.80 9.86
CA LYS A 176 -11.57 -8.87 9.96
C LYS A 176 -12.05 -8.88 11.41
N ALA A 177 -11.32 -9.54 12.31
CA ALA A 177 -11.65 -9.56 13.73
C ALA A 177 -11.49 -8.17 14.35
N PHE A 178 -10.43 -7.41 14.01
CA PHE A 178 -10.35 -5.99 14.37
C PHE A 178 -11.54 -5.21 13.81
N LYS A 179 -11.87 -5.35 12.52
CA LYS A 179 -13.00 -4.65 11.89
C LYS A 179 -14.34 -4.90 12.59
N ALA A 180 -14.54 -6.12 13.08
CA ALA A 180 -15.77 -6.56 13.73
C ALA A 180 -15.87 -6.15 15.21
N ARG A 181 -14.81 -5.60 15.81
CA ARG A 181 -14.85 -5.11 17.20
C ARG A 181 -15.85 -3.96 17.34
N PRO A 182 -16.54 -3.87 18.49
CA PRO A 182 -17.22 -2.64 18.88
C PRO A 182 -16.21 -1.49 18.93
N ASN A 183 -16.57 -0.33 18.40
CA ASN A 183 -15.75 0.87 18.58
C ASN A 183 -15.74 1.27 20.07
N PRO A 184 -14.59 1.71 20.61
CA PRO A 184 -14.53 2.26 21.96
C PRO A 184 -15.41 3.51 22.09
N PRO A 185 -15.90 3.84 23.30
CA PRO A 185 -16.67 5.05 23.50
C PRO A 185 -15.83 6.30 23.15
N PRO A 186 -16.46 7.36 22.62
CA PRO A 186 -15.77 8.62 22.43
C PRO A 186 -15.31 9.22 23.77
N PRO A 187 -14.22 10.01 23.78
CA PRO A 187 -13.85 10.80 24.94
C PRO A 187 -14.98 11.68 25.47
N GLU A 188 -15.07 11.77 26.79
CA GLU A 188 -15.98 12.68 27.49
C GLU A 188 -15.18 13.77 28.23
N PRO A 189 -15.41 15.07 27.96
CA PRO A 189 -16.33 15.61 26.94
C PRO A 189 -15.77 15.54 25.51
N MET A 190 -16.58 15.18 24.52
CA MET A 190 -16.19 15.29 23.10
C MET A 190 -16.28 16.76 22.65
N THR A 191 -15.18 17.49 22.71
CA THR A 191 -15.13 18.91 22.29
C THR A 191 -15.21 19.06 20.76
N ILE A 192 -15.65 20.22 20.28
CA ILE A 192 -15.71 20.50 18.83
C ILE A 192 -14.32 20.38 18.17
N PRO A 193 -13.23 20.95 18.73
CA PRO A 193 -11.90 20.75 18.19
C PRO A 193 -11.47 19.29 18.14
N LEU A 194 -11.74 18.51 19.20
CA LEU A 194 -11.38 17.09 19.23
C LEU A 194 -12.14 16.30 18.16
N LYS A 195 -13.45 16.54 18.01
CA LYS A 195 -14.28 15.88 16.96
C LYS A 195 -13.85 16.25 15.53
N ARG A 196 -13.03 17.30 15.35
CA ARG A 196 -12.44 17.66 14.05
C ARG A 196 -11.06 17.05 13.83
N SER A 197 -10.45 16.44 14.85
CA SER A 197 -9.24 15.66 14.67
C SER A 197 -9.56 14.39 13.89
N TRP A 198 -8.73 14.09 12.90
CA TRP A 198 -8.97 13.00 11.95
C TRP A 198 -9.08 11.61 12.61
N ILE A 199 -8.56 11.44 13.83
CA ILE A 199 -8.71 10.21 14.60
C ILE A 199 -10.12 10.07 15.21
N TRP A 200 -10.70 11.16 15.72
CA TRP A 200 -11.99 11.15 16.42
C TRP A 200 -13.18 11.55 15.54
N GLU A 201 -12.93 12.10 14.36
CA GLU A 201 -13.95 12.62 13.44
C GLU A 201 -15.04 11.58 13.15
N SER A 202 -14.67 10.34 12.84
CA SER A 202 -15.63 9.33 12.39
C SER A 202 -16.33 8.56 13.50
N ASP A 203 -15.89 8.64 14.77
CA ASP A 203 -16.29 7.73 15.88
C ASP A 203 -16.21 6.22 15.60
N LYS A 204 -15.53 5.82 14.51
CA LYS A 204 -15.50 4.45 14.00
C LYS A 204 -14.08 3.90 13.87
N LEU A 205 -13.37 3.89 14.99
CA LEU A 205 -11.97 3.43 15.07
C LEU A 205 -11.73 2.07 14.37
N TRP A 206 -12.49 1.05 14.77
CA TRP A 206 -12.32 -0.33 14.30
C TRP A 206 -13.12 -0.61 13.04
N THR A 207 -14.37 -0.14 13.00
CA THR A 207 -15.26 -0.40 11.85
C THR A 207 -14.68 0.17 10.55
N ASP A 208 -14.07 1.35 10.60
CA ASP A 208 -13.46 1.97 9.43
C ASP A 208 -12.01 1.50 9.19
N LEU A 209 -11.44 0.70 10.09
CA LEU A 209 -10.02 0.31 10.10
C LEU A 209 -9.14 1.55 9.99
N LEU A 210 -9.36 2.50 10.90
CA LEU A 210 -8.72 3.82 10.86
C LEU A 210 -7.19 3.68 10.74
N VAL A 211 -6.56 4.54 9.95
CA VAL A 211 -5.13 4.51 9.59
C VAL A 211 -4.72 3.41 8.61
N LEU A 212 -5.41 2.26 8.50
CA LEU A 212 -5.01 1.14 7.62
C LEU A 212 -4.76 1.57 6.16
N GLY A 213 -5.69 2.34 5.58
CA GLY A 213 -5.58 2.77 4.19
C GLY A 213 -4.35 3.67 3.92
N ILE A 214 -3.98 4.49 4.90
CA ILE A 214 -2.79 5.35 4.81
C ILE A 214 -1.54 4.51 5.09
N SER A 215 -1.57 3.56 6.03
CA SER A 215 -0.48 2.60 6.25
C SER A 215 -0.17 1.78 5.00
N VAL A 216 -1.20 1.26 4.34
CA VAL A 216 -1.05 0.60 3.03
C VAL A 216 -0.37 1.55 2.03
N SER A 217 -0.83 2.80 1.93
CA SER A 217 -0.24 3.79 1.01
C SER A 217 1.24 4.07 1.32
N GLU A 218 1.61 4.21 2.60
CA GLU A 218 3.00 4.41 3.01
C GLU A 218 3.88 3.20 2.70
N THR A 219 3.37 1.97 2.83
CA THR A 219 4.15 0.78 2.47
C THR A 219 4.49 0.68 0.98
N PHE A 220 3.89 1.48 0.09
CA PHE A 220 4.36 1.60 -1.30
C PHE A 220 5.70 2.33 -1.42
N ASN A 221 6.14 3.01 -0.37
CA ASN A 221 7.52 3.49 -0.31
C ASN A 221 8.50 2.33 -0.10
N ASP A 222 8.05 1.15 0.34
CA ASP A 222 8.90 -0.02 0.58
C ASP A 222 8.95 -1.01 -0.59
N VAL A 223 8.23 -0.77 -1.70
CA VAL A 223 8.20 -1.73 -2.83
C VAL A 223 9.38 -1.55 -3.79
N CYS A 224 9.62 -2.56 -4.63
CA CYS A 224 10.66 -2.54 -5.66
C CYS A 224 10.52 -1.31 -6.57
N GLY A 225 11.64 -0.57 -6.76
CA GLY A 225 11.68 0.65 -7.57
C GLY A 225 11.34 1.95 -6.83
N CYS A 226 10.97 1.85 -5.54
CA CYS A 226 10.81 2.96 -4.62
C CYS A 226 11.88 2.92 -3.51
N GLY A 227 11.64 2.15 -2.44
CA GLY A 227 12.54 2.03 -1.28
C GLY A 227 13.15 0.63 -1.12
N ALA A 228 12.48 -0.42 -1.59
CA ALA A 228 13.17 -1.71 -1.80
C ALA A 228 14.01 -1.67 -3.07
N GLY A 229 15.11 -2.41 -3.03
CA GLY A 229 15.85 -2.77 -4.23
C GLY A 229 15.14 -3.86 -5.03
N TRP A 230 15.93 -4.52 -5.86
CA TRP A 230 15.49 -5.59 -6.75
C TRP A 230 16.13 -6.93 -6.39
N LEU A 231 16.57 -7.14 -5.14
CA LEU A 231 17.03 -8.46 -4.72
C LEU A 231 15.85 -9.44 -4.68
N TRP A 232 16.11 -10.73 -4.92
CA TRP A 232 15.05 -11.75 -5.01
C TRP A 232 14.16 -11.78 -3.76
N ALA A 233 14.74 -11.59 -2.56
CA ALA A 233 13.99 -11.57 -1.31
C ALA A 233 13.12 -10.31 -1.16
N GLU A 234 13.59 -9.18 -1.69
CA GLU A 234 12.83 -7.93 -1.72
C GLU A 234 11.63 -8.04 -2.67
N GLN A 235 11.83 -8.63 -3.86
CA GLN A 235 10.75 -8.92 -4.82
C GLN A 235 9.71 -9.85 -4.21
N ARG A 236 10.15 -10.95 -3.60
CA ARG A 236 9.24 -11.92 -2.97
C ARG A 236 8.44 -11.32 -1.81
N ALA A 237 9.07 -10.47 -0.99
CA ALA A 237 8.34 -9.72 0.05
C ALA A 237 7.23 -8.82 -0.52
N CYS A 238 7.50 -8.14 -1.64
CA CYS A 238 6.50 -7.32 -2.30
C CYS A 238 5.37 -8.18 -2.88
N GLU A 239 5.69 -9.28 -3.55
CA GLU A 239 4.70 -10.24 -4.10
C GLU A 239 3.79 -10.80 -2.99
N ASN A 240 4.38 -11.17 -1.85
CA ASN A 240 3.65 -11.63 -0.66
C ASN A 240 2.69 -10.56 -0.13
N LEU A 241 3.14 -9.31 -0.04
CA LEU A 241 2.30 -8.17 0.38
C LEU A 241 1.14 -7.94 -0.60
N PHE A 242 1.37 -8.03 -1.91
CA PHE A 242 0.30 -7.91 -2.90
C PHE A 242 -0.73 -9.04 -2.83
N ALA A 243 -0.28 -10.29 -2.63
CA ALA A 243 -1.18 -11.41 -2.40
C ALA A 243 -2.05 -11.20 -1.16
N PHE A 244 -1.45 -10.76 -0.04
CA PHE A 244 -2.19 -10.43 1.18
C PHE A 244 -3.27 -9.37 0.95
N MET A 245 -2.92 -8.25 0.29
CA MET A 245 -3.86 -7.18 -0.03
C MET A 245 -4.98 -7.63 -0.99
N ALA A 246 -4.67 -8.54 -1.91
CA ALA A 246 -5.67 -9.18 -2.75
C ALA A 246 -6.63 -10.03 -1.91
N HIS A 247 -6.13 -10.83 -0.98
CA HIS A 247 -6.99 -11.61 -0.07
C HIS A 247 -7.84 -10.72 0.85
N LEU A 248 -7.31 -9.59 1.34
CA LEU A 248 -8.12 -8.60 2.07
C LEU A 248 -9.28 -8.09 1.21
N THR A 249 -9.00 -7.80 -0.07
CA THR A 249 -9.99 -7.30 -1.03
C THR A 249 -11.09 -8.31 -1.31
N SER A 250 -10.74 -9.56 -1.62
CA SER A 250 -11.72 -10.64 -1.84
C SER A 250 -12.52 -10.99 -0.57
N ASN A 251 -12.06 -10.53 0.60
CA ASN A 251 -12.72 -10.70 1.89
C ASN A 251 -13.43 -9.43 2.40
N GLY A 252 -13.68 -8.45 1.54
CA GLY A 252 -14.53 -7.29 1.83
C GLY A 252 -13.80 -6.06 2.38
N ILE A 253 -12.46 -6.05 2.41
CA ILE A 253 -11.66 -4.87 2.74
C ILE A 253 -11.13 -4.28 1.43
N ASN A 254 -11.87 -3.32 0.88
CA ASN A 254 -11.68 -2.87 -0.49
C ASN A 254 -10.35 -2.12 -0.71
N LEU A 255 -9.36 -2.81 -1.29
CA LEU A 255 -8.10 -2.25 -1.79
C LEU A 255 -7.98 -2.42 -3.32
N SER A 256 -9.10 -2.60 -4.04
CA SER A 256 -9.09 -2.99 -5.46
C SER A 256 -8.40 -1.99 -6.38
N ARG A 257 -8.32 -0.70 -6.00
CA ARG A 257 -7.55 0.33 -6.72
C ARG A 257 -6.08 -0.03 -6.88
N ILE A 258 -5.50 -0.74 -5.91
CA ILE A 258 -4.12 -1.24 -5.97
C ILE A 258 -4.03 -2.32 -7.06
N GLY A 259 -4.92 -3.32 -7.03
CA GLY A 259 -4.97 -4.37 -8.06
C GLY A 259 -5.18 -3.82 -9.47
N VAL A 260 -6.05 -2.80 -9.63
CA VAL A 260 -6.21 -2.08 -10.91
C VAL A 260 -4.88 -1.45 -11.37
N SER A 261 -4.11 -0.89 -10.44
CA SER A 261 -2.80 -0.29 -10.74
C SER A 261 -1.78 -1.36 -11.15
N CYS A 262 -1.75 -2.52 -10.49
CA CYS A 262 -0.91 -3.67 -10.85
C CYS A 262 -1.26 -4.20 -12.25
N VAL A 263 -2.54 -4.44 -12.54
CA VAL A 263 -2.97 -4.89 -13.88
C VAL A 263 -2.66 -3.84 -14.95
N THR A 264 -2.80 -2.54 -14.64
CA THR A 264 -2.43 -1.45 -15.54
C THR A 264 -0.91 -1.36 -15.76
N ALA A 265 -0.07 -1.91 -14.89
CA ALA A 265 1.38 -1.96 -15.13
C ALA A 265 1.71 -2.76 -16.40
N LEU A 266 0.92 -3.80 -16.72
CA LEU A 266 1.07 -4.61 -17.93
C LEU A 266 0.76 -3.85 -19.23
N GLU A 267 0.12 -2.69 -19.13
CA GLU A 267 -0.13 -1.77 -20.25
C GLU A 267 1.04 -0.84 -20.53
N ARG A 268 2.06 -0.81 -19.65
CA ARG A 268 3.19 0.10 -19.73
C ARG A 268 4.44 -0.62 -20.20
N THR A 269 5.42 0.14 -20.68
CA THR A 269 6.78 -0.39 -20.84
C THR A 269 7.35 -0.66 -19.44
N PRO A 270 7.91 -1.86 -19.17
CA PRO A 270 8.44 -2.19 -17.86
C PRO A 270 9.52 -1.19 -17.45
N SER A 271 9.44 -0.72 -16.20
CA SER A 271 10.32 0.31 -15.68
C SER A 271 10.73 -0.06 -14.26
N PRO A 272 12.04 -0.05 -13.93
CA PRO A 272 12.52 -0.43 -12.61
C PRO A 272 12.25 0.63 -11.52
N GLY A 273 11.41 1.63 -11.80
CA GLY A 273 11.08 2.74 -10.92
C GLY A 273 11.96 3.97 -11.12
N TYR A 274 11.80 4.97 -10.25
CA TYR A 274 12.52 6.26 -10.39
C TYR A 274 13.89 6.28 -9.70
N ARG A 275 14.15 5.35 -8.78
CA ARG A 275 15.45 5.19 -8.08
C ARG A 275 15.95 3.73 -8.16
N PRO A 276 16.13 3.16 -9.35
CA PRO A 276 16.64 1.81 -9.47
C PRO A 276 18.15 1.80 -9.18
N PHE A 277 18.56 1.22 -8.05
CA PHE A 277 19.98 1.01 -7.77
C PHE A 277 20.25 -0.32 -7.05
N PRO A 278 20.98 -1.25 -7.69
CA PRO A 278 21.28 -1.31 -9.13
C PRO A 278 20.00 -1.42 -9.96
N ALA A 279 20.08 -1.08 -11.25
CA ALA A 279 18.95 -1.32 -12.15
C ALA A 279 18.89 -2.80 -12.55
N PRO A 280 17.77 -3.50 -12.31
CA PRO A 280 17.59 -4.87 -12.76
C PRO A 280 17.44 -4.94 -14.30
N PRO A 281 17.62 -6.13 -14.90
CA PRO A 281 17.19 -6.41 -16.26
C PRO A 281 15.69 -6.14 -16.46
N ILE A 282 15.30 -5.69 -17.66
CA ILE A 282 13.90 -5.41 -17.99
C ILE A 282 13.01 -6.66 -17.90
N SER A 283 13.55 -7.85 -18.22
CA SER A 283 12.83 -9.12 -18.09
C SER A 283 12.50 -9.47 -16.64
N GLU A 284 13.35 -9.06 -15.70
CA GLU A 284 13.12 -9.23 -14.25
C GLU A 284 12.01 -8.30 -13.77
N VAL A 285 12.03 -7.03 -14.19
CA VAL A 285 10.96 -6.06 -13.92
C VAL A 285 9.62 -6.57 -14.46
N LEU A 286 9.61 -7.04 -15.71
CA LEU A 286 8.40 -7.57 -16.35
C LEU A 286 7.90 -8.83 -15.64
N SER A 287 8.80 -9.74 -15.24
CA SER A 287 8.43 -10.94 -14.47
C SER A 287 7.74 -10.56 -13.17
N TYR A 288 8.28 -9.60 -12.43
CA TYR A 288 7.70 -9.07 -11.20
C TYR A 288 6.32 -8.41 -11.42
N ASP A 289 6.20 -7.54 -12.43
CA ASP A 289 4.93 -6.87 -12.76
C ASP A 289 3.85 -7.89 -13.14
N VAL A 290 4.20 -8.92 -13.92
CA VAL A 290 3.33 -10.04 -14.29
C VAL A 290 2.89 -10.83 -13.05
N THR A 291 3.82 -11.19 -12.17
CA THR A 291 3.51 -11.89 -10.92
C THR A 291 2.52 -11.10 -10.06
N CYS A 292 2.81 -9.82 -9.80
CA CYS A 292 1.94 -8.98 -8.97
C CYS A 292 0.54 -8.81 -9.57
N ALA A 293 0.45 -8.55 -10.88
CA ALA A 293 -0.82 -8.42 -11.59
C ALA A 293 -1.60 -9.75 -11.60
N ALA A 294 -0.91 -10.89 -11.76
CA ALA A 294 -1.52 -12.20 -11.76
C ALA A 294 -2.10 -12.55 -10.38
N LEU A 295 -1.37 -12.29 -9.29
CA LEU A 295 -1.86 -12.54 -7.93
C LEU A 295 -3.17 -11.78 -7.64
N TRP A 296 -3.23 -10.49 -7.97
CA TRP A 296 -4.48 -9.71 -7.86
C TRP A 296 -5.62 -10.27 -8.70
N THR A 297 -5.31 -10.69 -9.92
CA THR A 297 -6.30 -11.22 -10.86
C THR A 297 -6.86 -12.57 -10.42
N ILE A 298 -6.01 -13.44 -9.88
CA ILE A 298 -6.39 -14.78 -9.40
C ILE A 298 -7.20 -14.67 -8.10
N ILE A 299 -6.75 -13.85 -7.15
CA ILE A 299 -7.32 -13.81 -5.80
C ILE A 299 -8.54 -12.88 -5.71
N ALA A 300 -8.49 -11.71 -6.37
CA ALA A 300 -9.48 -10.64 -6.25
C ALA A 300 -9.93 -10.09 -7.61
N GLY A 301 -9.91 -10.93 -8.65
CA GLY A 301 -10.24 -10.52 -10.02
C GLY A 301 -11.65 -9.92 -10.14
N LYS A 302 -12.64 -10.44 -9.40
CA LYS A 302 -14.01 -9.91 -9.43
C LYS A 302 -14.06 -8.46 -8.96
N GLU A 303 -13.34 -8.13 -7.89
CA GLU A 303 -13.29 -6.79 -7.31
C GLU A 303 -12.46 -5.82 -8.16
N VAL A 304 -11.34 -6.31 -8.71
CA VAL A 304 -10.46 -5.52 -9.60
C VAL A 304 -11.16 -5.16 -10.90
N PHE A 305 -11.82 -6.13 -11.54
CA PHE A 305 -12.48 -5.94 -12.83
C PHE A 305 -13.97 -5.58 -12.72
N GLY A 306 -14.55 -5.56 -11.51
CA GLY A 306 -15.95 -5.17 -11.29
C GLY A 306 -16.23 -3.71 -11.63
N GLY A 307 -15.23 -2.84 -11.57
CA GLY A 307 -15.34 -1.44 -12.01
C GLY A 307 -15.14 -1.23 -13.53
N TYR A 308 -14.73 -2.28 -14.26
CA TYR A 308 -14.51 -2.19 -15.70
C TYR A 308 -15.82 -2.47 -16.45
N PRO A 309 -16.13 -1.72 -17.52
CA PRO A 309 -17.25 -2.04 -18.39
C PRO A 309 -17.14 -3.47 -18.96
N ASP A 310 -18.26 -4.18 -19.03
CA ASP A 310 -18.31 -5.53 -19.60
C ASP A 310 -18.08 -5.53 -21.11
N THR A 311 -17.45 -6.59 -21.61
CA THR A 311 -17.30 -6.80 -23.05
C THR A 311 -18.66 -6.99 -23.69
N ARG A 312 -18.99 -6.16 -24.68
CA ARG A 312 -20.36 -6.09 -25.21
C ARG A 312 -20.64 -7.09 -26.31
N ASP A 313 -19.67 -7.28 -27.20
CA ASP A 313 -19.77 -8.18 -28.34
C ASP A 313 -18.40 -8.55 -28.91
N GLU A 314 -18.36 -9.49 -29.87
CA GLU A 314 -17.14 -9.97 -30.52
C GLU A 314 -16.27 -8.89 -31.16
N ARG A 315 -16.84 -7.72 -31.51
CA ARG A 315 -16.05 -6.63 -32.12
C ARG A 315 -15.09 -6.02 -31.11
N ASP A 316 -15.43 -6.03 -29.81
CA ASP A 316 -14.52 -5.59 -28.76
C ASP A 316 -13.31 -6.53 -28.65
N ILE A 317 -13.49 -7.82 -28.95
CA ILE A 317 -12.42 -8.81 -29.01
C ILE A 317 -11.53 -8.59 -30.23
N GLN A 318 -12.11 -8.41 -31.41
CA GLN A 318 -11.37 -8.12 -32.67
C GLN A 318 -10.53 -6.85 -32.60
N VAL A 319 -10.91 -5.93 -31.73
CA VAL A 319 -10.17 -4.70 -31.48
C VAL A 319 -8.86 -5.01 -30.75
N VAL A 320 -8.86 -5.95 -29.80
CA VAL A 320 -7.67 -6.34 -29.03
C VAL A 320 -6.57 -6.88 -29.95
N ASP A 321 -6.90 -7.64 -30.98
CA ASP A 321 -5.93 -8.14 -31.99
C ASP A 321 -5.05 -7.03 -32.57
N ARG A 322 -5.60 -5.84 -32.75
CA ARG A 322 -4.91 -4.69 -33.38
C ARG A 322 -4.04 -3.92 -32.40
N ILE A 323 -4.29 -4.06 -31.10
CA ILE A 323 -3.67 -3.23 -30.06
C ILE A 323 -2.86 -4.01 -29.04
N ILE A 324 -2.89 -5.35 -29.06
CA ILE A 324 -2.19 -6.19 -28.07
C ILE A 324 -0.69 -5.92 -28.03
N LYS A 325 -0.06 -5.44 -29.12
CA LYS A 325 1.37 -5.08 -29.12
C LYS A 325 1.65 -3.65 -28.62
N LEU A 326 0.64 -2.83 -28.42
CA LEU A 326 0.78 -1.44 -27.99
C LEU A 326 0.99 -1.35 -26.47
N ARG A 327 1.72 -0.32 -26.05
CA ARG A 327 1.98 0.03 -24.64
C ARG A 327 1.90 1.55 -24.45
N ASP A 328 1.85 1.99 -23.20
CA ASP A 328 1.94 3.40 -22.80
C ASP A 328 0.94 4.31 -23.54
N ASN A 329 1.43 5.42 -24.09
CA ASN A 329 0.63 6.41 -24.82
C ASN A 329 0.17 5.91 -26.20
N ASP A 330 0.56 4.71 -26.63
CA ASP A 330 0.05 4.13 -27.88
C ASP A 330 -1.30 3.45 -27.70
N LEU A 331 -1.66 3.10 -26.47
CA LEU A 331 -2.95 2.51 -26.17
C LEU A 331 -4.10 3.51 -26.38
N PRO A 332 -5.20 3.10 -27.04
CA PRO A 332 -6.32 3.98 -27.37
C PRO A 332 -6.96 4.67 -26.16
N TRP A 333 -7.07 4.00 -25.01
CA TRP A 333 -7.62 4.59 -23.78
C TRP A 333 -6.70 5.62 -23.14
N ASN A 334 -5.38 5.50 -23.30
CA ASN A 334 -4.41 6.50 -22.81
C ASN A 334 -4.36 7.75 -23.70
N ARG A 335 -4.53 7.58 -25.02
CA ARG A 335 -4.66 8.69 -25.97
C ARG A 335 -5.96 9.49 -25.75
N SER A 336 -7.01 8.84 -25.28
CA SER A 336 -8.36 9.40 -25.14
C SER A 336 -8.51 10.47 -24.05
N LEU A 337 -7.52 10.66 -23.16
CA LEU A 337 -7.51 11.76 -22.20
C LEU A 337 -7.47 13.14 -22.90
N LYS A 338 -7.06 13.19 -24.18
CA LYS A 338 -6.80 14.48 -24.85
C LYS A 338 -7.78 14.91 -25.95
N LYS A 339 -8.69 14.10 -26.55
CA LYS A 339 -9.56 14.67 -27.63
C LYS A 339 -10.80 13.96 -28.23
N HIS A 340 -11.26 12.74 -27.90
CA HIS A 340 -12.35 12.13 -28.69
C HIS A 340 -13.51 11.44 -27.95
N LYS A 341 -14.73 11.77 -28.41
CA LYS A 341 -16.02 11.09 -28.19
C LYS A 341 -16.02 9.71 -28.87
N GLY A 342 -15.51 8.70 -28.20
CA GLY A 342 -15.53 7.30 -28.67
C GLY A 342 -15.17 6.26 -27.61
N ARG A 343 -15.17 6.69 -26.34
CA ARG A 343 -14.62 5.97 -25.18
C ARG A 343 -15.15 4.55 -24.98
N ALA A 344 -16.42 4.31 -25.30
CA ALA A 344 -17.09 3.10 -24.84
C ALA A 344 -16.40 1.79 -25.29
N ARG A 345 -16.01 1.62 -26.56
CA ARG A 345 -15.58 0.30 -27.09
C ARG A 345 -14.19 -0.12 -26.63
N TRP A 346 -13.26 0.82 -26.56
CA TRP A 346 -11.90 0.54 -26.09
C TRP A 346 -11.89 0.24 -24.59
N GLU A 347 -12.78 0.84 -23.81
CA GLU A 347 -12.95 0.57 -22.39
C GLU A 347 -13.56 -0.82 -22.14
N THR A 348 -14.55 -1.25 -22.95
CA THR A 348 -15.17 -2.59 -22.86
C THR A 348 -14.26 -3.72 -23.35
N ALA A 349 -13.22 -3.40 -24.11
CA ALA A 349 -12.19 -4.34 -24.56
C ALA A 349 -11.05 -4.54 -23.54
N ARG A 350 -10.97 -3.73 -22.48
CA ARG A 350 -9.80 -3.71 -21.59
C ARG A 350 -9.66 -4.98 -20.73
N LYS A 351 -10.78 -5.60 -20.33
CA LYS A 351 -10.78 -6.92 -19.66
C LYS A 351 -10.15 -7.99 -20.57
N GLU A 352 -10.61 -8.06 -21.82
CA GLU A 352 -10.05 -8.99 -22.82
C GLU A 352 -8.58 -8.67 -23.14
N PHE A 353 -8.21 -7.40 -23.23
CA PHE A 353 -6.82 -6.99 -23.41
C PHE A 353 -5.91 -7.51 -22.29
N SER A 354 -6.30 -7.32 -21.03
CA SER A 354 -5.54 -7.83 -19.89
C SER A 354 -5.43 -9.36 -19.91
N ARG A 355 -6.52 -10.07 -20.23
CA ARG A 355 -6.48 -11.53 -20.39
C ARG A 355 -5.47 -11.95 -21.46
N ARG A 356 -5.56 -11.38 -22.65
CA ARG A 356 -4.64 -11.71 -23.76
C ARG A 356 -3.20 -11.31 -23.47
N ARG A 357 -2.99 -10.23 -22.71
CA ARG A 357 -1.65 -9.86 -22.27
C ARG A 357 -1.08 -10.97 -21.38
N PHE A 358 -1.83 -11.49 -20.42
CA PHE A 358 -1.40 -12.64 -19.63
C PHE A 358 -1.13 -13.88 -20.50
N GLU A 359 -1.93 -14.15 -21.54
CA GLU A 359 -1.67 -15.26 -22.48
C GLU A 359 -0.39 -15.09 -23.31
N ASP A 360 -0.06 -13.85 -23.69
CA ASP A 360 1.19 -13.55 -24.40
C ASP A 360 2.38 -13.72 -23.44
N GLU A 361 2.28 -13.18 -22.22
CA GLU A 361 3.36 -13.27 -21.23
C GLU A 361 3.54 -14.71 -20.71
N SER A 362 2.51 -15.56 -20.68
CA SER A 362 2.66 -16.98 -20.31
C SER A 362 3.50 -17.78 -21.30
N ARG A 363 3.68 -17.28 -22.52
CA ARG A 363 4.52 -17.86 -23.57
C ARG A 363 5.87 -17.15 -23.72
N ASN A 364 6.13 -16.10 -22.94
CA ASN A 364 7.31 -15.28 -23.05
C ASN A 364 8.52 -15.94 -22.37
N GLU A 365 9.39 -16.57 -23.16
CA GLU A 365 10.57 -17.32 -22.68
C GLU A 365 11.59 -16.48 -21.90
N ASP A 366 11.53 -15.15 -22.01
CA ASP A 366 12.38 -14.25 -21.23
C ASP A 366 11.95 -14.13 -19.76
N LEU A 367 10.74 -14.58 -19.41
CA LEU A 367 10.19 -14.54 -18.05
C LEU A 367 10.52 -15.80 -17.26
N SER A 368 10.53 -15.65 -15.93
CA SER A 368 10.66 -16.80 -15.03
C SER A 368 9.53 -17.82 -15.26
N VAL A 369 9.82 -19.10 -15.00
CA VAL A 369 8.81 -20.19 -15.13
C VAL A 369 7.59 -19.89 -14.26
N GLU A 370 7.82 -19.46 -13.02
CA GLU A 370 6.75 -19.12 -12.08
C GLU A 370 5.88 -17.96 -12.58
N ALA A 371 6.48 -16.89 -13.13
CA ALA A 371 5.72 -15.77 -13.68
C ALA A 371 4.85 -16.22 -14.87
N ARG A 372 5.38 -17.10 -15.74
CA ARG A 372 4.61 -17.67 -16.87
C ARG A 372 3.43 -18.53 -16.41
N GLU A 373 3.64 -19.38 -15.41
CA GLU A 373 2.59 -20.22 -14.84
C GLU A 373 1.50 -19.37 -14.16
N LEU A 374 1.88 -18.32 -13.44
CA LEU A 374 0.93 -17.38 -12.85
C LEU A 374 0.17 -16.59 -13.91
N ALA A 375 0.84 -16.17 -14.99
CA ALA A 375 0.20 -15.50 -16.11
C ALA A 375 -0.85 -16.42 -16.77
N ASP A 376 -0.53 -17.70 -17.01
CA ASP A 376 -1.49 -18.66 -17.57
C ASP A 376 -2.72 -18.82 -16.65
N LYS A 377 -2.50 -18.99 -15.34
CA LYS A 377 -3.58 -19.07 -14.35
C LYS A 377 -4.43 -17.80 -14.31
N ALA A 378 -3.81 -16.62 -14.41
CA ALA A 378 -4.53 -15.35 -14.45
C ALA A 378 -5.36 -15.21 -15.73
N ALA A 379 -4.83 -15.60 -16.89
CA ALA A 379 -5.58 -15.62 -18.13
C ALA A 379 -6.82 -16.53 -18.03
N GLN A 380 -6.68 -17.71 -17.42
CA GLN A 380 -7.77 -18.64 -17.17
C GLN A 380 -8.81 -18.07 -16.19
N SER A 381 -8.38 -17.44 -15.09
CA SER A 381 -9.30 -16.86 -14.10
C SER A 381 -10.09 -15.66 -14.66
N MET A 382 -9.58 -14.99 -15.69
CA MET A 382 -10.27 -13.90 -16.37
C MET A 382 -11.36 -14.35 -17.36
N VAL A 383 -11.34 -15.59 -17.84
CA VAL A 383 -12.36 -16.12 -18.78
C VAL A 383 -13.80 -15.84 -18.31
N PRO A 384 -14.20 -16.17 -17.06
CA PRO A 384 -15.54 -15.86 -16.57
C PRO A 384 -15.79 -14.35 -16.36
N LEU A 385 -14.75 -13.52 -16.26
CA LEU A 385 -14.86 -12.09 -15.98
C LEU A 385 -15.10 -11.22 -17.22
N ILE A 386 -14.72 -11.71 -18.41
CA ILE A 386 -14.87 -10.98 -19.68
C ILE A 386 -16.33 -10.83 -20.06
N TRP A 387 -17.08 -11.92 -19.92
CA TRP A 387 -18.45 -12.02 -20.39
C TRP A 387 -19.48 -11.82 -19.29
N LEU A 388 -19.11 -11.27 -18.12
CA LEU A 388 -20.07 -10.94 -17.07
C LEU A 388 -21.23 -10.16 -17.69
N HIS A 389 -22.32 -10.86 -18.00
CA HIS A 389 -23.57 -10.25 -18.39
C HIS A 389 -24.13 -9.76 -17.07
N GLY A 390 -23.95 -8.47 -16.81
CA GLY A 390 -24.20 -7.87 -15.50
C GLY A 390 -25.40 -8.50 -14.80
N GLU A 391 -25.12 -9.34 -13.81
CA GLU A 391 -26.00 -9.49 -12.67
C GLU A 391 -25.96 -8.11 -12.00
N LYS A 392 -26.85 -7.23 -12.46
CA LYS A 392 -27.19 -6.04 -11.72
C LYS A 392 -27.71 -6.55 -10.39
N VAL A 393 -26.86 -6.51 -9.37
CA VAL A 393 -27.28 -6.56 -7.99
C VAL A 393 -28.30 -5.44 -7.87
N GLU A 394 -29.56 -5.80 -7.67
CA GLU A 394 -30.60 -4.86 -7.28
C GLU A 394 -30.10 -4.17 -6.00
N GLN A 395 -29.76 -2.88 -6.12
CA GLN A 395 -29.54 -2.00 -4.99
C GLN A 395 -30.86 -1.41 -4.52
#